data_AF-A0A6M4PAF7-F1
#
_entry.id   AF-A0A6M4PAF7-F1
#
_cell.length_a   1.000
_cell.length_b   1.000
_cell.length_c   1.000
_cell.angle_alpha   90.00
_cell.angle_beta   90.00
_cell.angle_gamma   90.00
#
_symmetry.space_group_name_H-M   'P 1'
#
loop_
_entity.id
_entity.type
_entity.pdbx_description
1 polymer ?
#
loop_
_entity_poly.entity_id
_entity_poly.type
_entity_poly.pdbx_seq_one_letter_code
_entity_poly.pdbx_strand_id
1 'polypeptide(L)'
;MARQQMVVKDNSMIGASYSLGVAEQRIIFLAIIEAREQDTLIKAGGLLRISALSYAKQFNVEKNTAYKVLREGADGLYEAEFNYSYADKETGKLFHARSRFVQKIAYADELGCIELVFAADVVPLITRLEERYTEYELKQVSGLQSEYAIRLYELLIQWRSVGKVPTMSLQELRDKLGVVEGNYKEMSDFKKRVLTLALTQINEHTDIIADYQQTKTGRKVTGFTFTLKQKPNAKPIAAEPVAADDNTFIKLTPEQITMFSSKLARLPELGDSAPPTAGYDEYAAIIADHLADKTNQAKYLPYLDKVGFKKPKPKAA
;
A
#
# COMPACT_ATOMS: atom_id res chain seq x y z
N MET A 1 6.63 25.31 11.01
CA MET A 1 5.99 23.97 11.03
C MET A 1 6.95 23.01 10.35
N ALA A 2 7.42 21.96 11.02
CA ALA A 2 8.20 20.93 10.32
C ALA A 2 7.27 20.27 9.28
N ARG A 3 7.71 20.21 8.02
CA ARG A 3 6.97 19.53 6.94
C ARG A 3 6.81 18.06 7.35
N GLN A 4 5.58 17.53 7.31
CA GLN A 4 5.36 16.12 7.59
C GLN A 4 6.09 15.29 6.54
N GLN A 5 7.02 14.44 6.97
CA GLN A 5 7.73 13.51 6.10
C GLN A 5 6.78 12.38 5.70
N MET A 6 6.21 12.51 4.51
CA MET A 6 5.22 11.59 3.98
C MET A 6 5.88 10.60 3.02
N VAL A 7 5.75 9.31 3.35
CA VAL A 7 6.06 8.23 2.41
C VAL A 7 4.81 7.99 1.58
N VAL A 8 4.97 7.92 0.26
CA VAL A 8 3.87 7.63 -0.67
C VAL A 8 4.33 6.60 -1.67
N LYS A 9 3.52 5.55 -1.83
CA LYS A 9 3.78 4.42 -2.71
C LYS A 9 2.53 4.02 -3.46
N ASP A 10 2.69 3.59 -4.69
CA ASP A 10 1.64 2.95 -5.45
C ASP A 10 1.19 1.65 -4.77
N ASN A 11 -0.11 1.36 -4.80
CA ASN A 11 -0.65 0.15 -4.19
C ASN A 11 -0.13 -1.13 -4.87
N SER A 12 0.23 -1.09 -6.15
CA SER A 12 0.88 -2.21 -6.83
C SER A 12 2.26 -2.51 -6.26
N MET A 13 3.02 -1.49 -5.86
CA MET A 13 4.29 -1.67 -5.16
C MET A 13 4.05 -2.27 -3.77
N ILE A 14 3.06 -1.79 -3.03
CA ILE A 14 2.73 -2.35 -1.71
C ILE A 14 2.25 -3.80 -1.82
N GLY A 15 1.50 -4.14 -2.86
CA GLY A 15 1.00 -5.49 -3.12
C GLY A 15 2.03 -6.44 -3.76
N ALA A 16 3.17 -5.93 -4.23
CA ALA A 16 4.21 -6.73 -4.87
C ALA A 16 4.90 -7.67 -3.88
N SER A 17 5.42 -8.78 -4.41
CA SER A 17 6.19 -9.76 -3.66
C SER A 17 7.68 -9.44 -3.78
N TYR A 18 8.29 -9.11 -2.65
CA TYR A 18 9.72 -8.86 -2.53
C TYR A 18 10.19 -9.10 -1.09
N SER A 19 11.47 -9.43 -0.92
CA SER A 19 12.10 -9.57 0.37
C SER A 19 13.12 -8.45 0.54
N LEU A 20 12.92 -7.61 1.54
CA LEU A 20 13.82 -6.51 1.89
C LEU A 20 13.99 -6.49 3.40
N GLY A 21 15.23 -6.39 3.88
CA GLY A 21 15.49 -6.14 5.29
C GLY A 21 15.06 -4.74 5.72
N VAL A 22 15.20 -4.47 7.01
CA VAL A 22 14.78 -3.21 7.62
C VAL A 22 15.58 -2.03 7.06
N ALA A 23 16.89 -2.19 6.85
CA ALA A 23 17.75 -1.13 6.34
C ALA A 23 17.38 -0.75 4.88
N GLU A 24 17.17 -1.76 4.03
CA GLU A 24 16.76 -1.57 2.63
C GLU A 24 15.41 -0.83 2.54
N GLN A 25 14.42 -1.25 3.34
CA GLN A 25 13.10 -0.59 3.37
C GLN A 25 13.21 0.87 3.86
N ARG A 26 14.03 1.13 4.89
CA ARG A 26 14.29 2.48 5.40
C ARG A 26 14.97 3.38 4.37
N ILE A 27 15.90 2.83 3.58
CA ILE A 27 16.54 3.54 2.46
C ILE A 27 15.49 3.92 1.42
N ILE A 28 14.59 3.00 1.04
CA ILE A 28 13.48 3.31 0.12
C ILE A 28 12.63 4.46 0.66
N PHE A 29 12.29 4.47 1.96
CA PHE A 29 11.49 5.55 2.54
C PHE A 29 12.17 6.91 2.43
N LEU A 30 13.44 7.00 2.81
CA LEU A 30 14.21 8.24 2.70
C LEU A 30 14.36 8.67 1.25
N ALA A 31 14.62 7.73 0.35
CA ALA A 31 14.73 7.99 -1.08
C ALA A 31 13.40 8.51 -1.65
N ILE A 32 12.24 7.96 -1.27
CA ILE A 32 10.91 8.45 -1.68
C ILE A 32 10.64 9.87 -1.16
N ILE A 33 11.07 10.17 0.07
CA ILE A 33 10.88 11.51 0.65
C ILE A 33 11.75 12.52 -0.09
N GLU A 34 13.05 12.24 -0.23
CA GLU A 34 13.99 13.06 -1.00
C GLU A 34 13.49 13.23 -2.43
N ALA A 35 12.95 12.15 -3.00
CA ALA A 35 12.44 12.11 -4.35
C ALA A 35 11.32 13.13 -4.59
N ARG A 36 10.35 13.18 -3.68
CA ARG A 36 9.21 14.07 -3.80
C ARG A 36 9.58 15.52 -3.55
N GLU A 37 10.63 15.78 -2.77
CA GLU A 37 11.20 17.12 -2.64
C GLU A 37 11.88 17.59 -3.93
N GLN A 38 12.34 16.65 -4.77
CA GLN A 38 13.07 16.89 -6.00
C GLN A 38 12.32 16.43 -7.28
N ASP A 39 10.98 16.43 -7.30
CA ASP A 39 10.11 15.76 -8.30
C ASP A 39 10.53 15.89 -9.79
N THR A 40 11.18 16.99 -10.18
CA THR A 40 11.68 17.22 -11.55
C THR A 40 12.97 16.44 -11.86
N LEU A 41 13.87 16.22 -10.90
CA LEU A 41 15.17 15.57 -11.09
C LEU A 41 15.05 14.06 -11.33
N ILE A 42 14.07 13.39 -10.72
CA ILE A 42 13.96 11.93 -10.79
C ILE A 42 13.41 11.43 -12.11
N LYS A 43 12.51 12.20 -12.72
CA LYS A 43 11.98 11.89 -14.05
C LYS A 43 13.09 11.83 -15.11
N ALA A 44 14.28 12.37 -14.82
CA ALA A 44 15.48 12.33 -15.65
C ALA A 44 16.54 11.29 -15.18
N GLY A 45 16.20 10.34 -14.31
CA GLY A 45 17.19 9.42 -13.71
C GLY A 45 18.01 10.08 -12.60
N GLY A 46 17.38 11.00 -11.87
CA GLY A 46 18.00 11.81 -10.82
C GLY A 46 18.66 10.98 -9.73
N LEU A 47 19.84 11.44 -9.34
CA LEU A 47 20.63 10.87 -8.27
C LEU A 47 20.09 11.34 -6.91
N LEU A 48 19.76 10.39 -6.04
CA LEU A 48 19.24 10.64 -4.70
C LEU A 48 20.34 10.39 -3.68
N ARG A 49 20.57 11.37 -2.81
CA ARG A 49 21.61 11.30 -1.77
C ARG A 49 20.99 11.12 -0.41
N ILE A 50 21.46 10.14 0.36
CA ILE A 50 21.01 9.86 1.72
C ILE A 50 22.21 9.90 2.65
N SER A 51 22.17 10.76 3.67
CA SER A 51 23.25 10.85 4.67
C SER A 51 23.01 9.92 5.86
N ALA A 52 24.09 9.35 6.41
CA ALA A 52 24.04 8.54 7.62
C ALA A 52 23.52 9.31 8.83
N LEU A 53 23.77 10.62 8.90
CA LEU A 53 23.23 11.48 9.95
C LEU A 53 21.70 11.60 9.88
N SER A 54 21.14 11.77 8.68
CA SER A 54 19.69 11.79 8.48
C SER A 54 19.08 10.43 8.85
N TYR A 55 19.69 9.34 8.37
CA TYR A 55 19.28 7.97 8.70
C TYR A 55 19.29 7.70 10.21
N ALA A 56 20.39 8.05 10.90
CA ALA A 56 20.55 7.91 12.35
C ALA A 56 19.44 8.65 13.11
N LYS A 57 19.22 9.92 12.74
CA LYS A 57 18.22 10.78 13.37
C LYS A 57 16.81 10.23 13.19
N GLN A 58 16.48 9.77 11.99
CA GLN A 58 15.12 9.37 11.64
C GLN A 58 14.71 8.02 12.22
N PHE A 59 15.66 7.09 12.33
CA PHE A 59 15.40 5.72 12.76
C PHE A 59 15.98 5.40 14.13
N ASN A 60 16.45 6.41 14.86
CA ASN A 60 17.08 6.30 16.18
C ASN A 60 18.21 5.25 16.20
N VAL A 61 19.04 5.24 15.15
CA VAL A 61 20.21 4.38 15.03
C VAL A 61 21.42 5.12 15.59
N GLU A 62 22.30 4.41 16.29
CA GLU A 62 23.53 5.01 16.79
C GLU A 62 24.38 5.59 15.66
N LYS A 63 24.86 6.83 15.84
CA LYS A 63 25.59 7.57 14.79
C LYS A 63 26.79 6.80 14.25
N ASN A 64 27.51 6.10 15.13
CA ASN A 64 28.74 5.38 14.78
C ASN A 64 28.47 4.13 13.93
N THR A 65 27.28 3.54 14.03
CA THR A 65 26.89 2.36 13.25
C THR A 65 26.01 2.71 12.05
N ALA A 66 25.39 3.90 12.05
CA ALA A 66 24.45 4.33 11.03
C ALA A 66 25.03 4.29 9.61
N TYR A 67 26.28 4.72 9.41
CA TYR A 67 26.89 4.68 8.07
C TYR A 67 27.10 3.25 7.58
N LYS A 68 27.59 2.35 8.46
CA LYS A 68 27.76 0.94 8.14
C LYS A 68 26.43 0.29 7.75
N VAL A 69 25.39 0.49 8.56
CA VAL A 69 24.04 -0.04 8.30
C VAL A 69 23.47 0.52 7.00
N LEU A 70 23.66 1.82 6.75
CA LEU A 70 23.21 2.48 5.53
C LEU A 70 23.93 1.91 4.29
N ARG A 71 25.24 1.66 4.39
CA ARG A 71 26.05 1.08 3.32
C ARG A 71 25.63 -0.34 2.99
N GLU A 72 25.56 -1.21 4.00
CA GLU A 72 25.13 -2.60 3.86
C GLU A 72 23.68 -2.69 3.34
N GLY A 73 22.80 -1.82 3.81
CA GLY A 73 21.43 -1.72 3.29
C GLY A 73 21.37 -1.27 1.83
N ALA A 74 22.27 -0.39 1.38
CA ALA A 74 22.31 0.00 -0.02
C ALA A 74 22.79 -1.14 -0.92
N ASP A 75 23.79 -1.92 -0.46
CA ASP A 75 24.26 -3.12 -1.16
C ASP A 75 23.12 -4.14 -1.27
N GLY A 76 22.42 -4.42 -0.16
CA GLY A 76 21.24 -5.29 -0.14
C GLY A 76 20.12 -4.82 -1.06
N LEU A 77 19.87 -3.51 -1.12
CA LEU A 77 18.84 -2.93 -1.98
C LEU A 77 19.20 -3.04 -3.47
N TYR A 78 20.49 -2.96 -3.83
CA TYR A 78 20.96 -3.16 -5.20
C TYR A 78 20.78 -4.62 -5.65
N GLU A 79 21.05 -5.56 -4.74
CA GLU A 79 20.82 -6.98 -5.00
C GLU A 79 19.35 -7.39 -4.89
N ALA A 80 18.48 -6.51 -4.41
CA ALA A 80 17.06 -6.79 -4.30
C ALA A 80 16.31 -6.60 -5.62
N GLU A 81 15.23 -7.35 -5.72
CA GLU A 81 14.32 -7.36 -6.85
C GLU A 81 12.90 -7.58 -6.38
N PHE A 82 11.97 -7.24 -7.26
CA PHE A 82 10.56 -7.49 -7.05
C PHE A 82 9.94 -8.10 -8.30
N ASN A 83 8.91 -8.90 -8.07
CA ASN A 83 8.10 -9.47 -9.13
C ASN A 83 6.75 -8.77 -9.15
N TYR A 84 6.28 -8.45 -10.35
CA TYR A 84 4.95 -7.89 -10.58
C TYR A 84 4.35 -8.50 -11.84
N SER A 85 3.03 -8.43 -11.94
CA SER A 85 2.30 -8.91 -13.12
C SER A 85 1.42 -7.80 -13.67
N TYR A 86 1.31 -7.73 -14.98
CA TYR A 86 0.43 -6.80 -15.66
C TYR A 86 -0.23 -7.48 -16.85
N ALA A 87 -1.46 -7.07 -17.16
CA ALA A 87 -2.17 -7.58 -18.32
C ALA A 87 -1.73 -6.85 -19.59
N ASP A 88 -1.53 -7.61 -20.65
CA ASP A 88 -1.42 -7.08 -22.01
C ASP A 88 -2.68 -6.31 -22.39
N LYS A 89 -2.53 -5.10 -22.93
CA LYS A 89 -3.69 -4.24 -23.25
C LYS A 89 -4.54 -4.76 -24.40
N GLU A 90 -3.97 -5.55 -25.31
CA GLU A 90 -4.66 -6.05 -26.50
C GLU A 90 -5.28 -7.43 -26.25
N THR A 91 -4.53 -8.32 -25.59
CA THR A 91 -4.90 -9.73 -25.42
C THR A 91 -5.42 -10.06 -24.02
N GLY A 92 -5.23 -9.18 -23.03
CA GLY A 92 -5.60 -9.43 -21.63
C GLY A 92 -4.75 -10.51 -20.94
N LYS A 93 -3.74 -11.07 -21.62
CA LYS A 93 -2.86 -12.09 -21.05
C LYS A 93 -1.91 -11.46 -20.03
N LEU A 94 -1.64 -12.18 -18.96
CA LEU A 94 -0.73 -11.72 -17.92
C LEU A 94 0.74 -11.90 -18.36
N PHE A 95 1.49 -10.82 -18.29
CA PHE A 95 2.94 -10.83 -18.26
C PHE A 95 3.42 -10.90 -16.81
N HIS A 96 4.48 -11.67 -16.59
CA HIS A 96 5.20 -11.70 -15.33
C HIS A 96 6.56 -11.02 -15.53
N ALA A 97 6.77 -9.92 -14.85
CA ALA A 97 8.00 -9.14 -14.91
C ALA A 97 8.78 -9.25 -13.60
N ARG A 98 10.10 -9.15 -13.74
CA ARG A 98 11.06 -9.11 -12.64
C ARG A 98 11.93 -7.88 -12.85
N SER A 99 12.07 -7.05 -11.82
CA SER A 99 12.80 -5.79 -11.91
C SER A 99 13.59 -5.52 -10.64
N ARG A 100 14.66 -4.73 -10.78
CA ARG A 100 15.50 -4.29 -9.65
C ARG A 100 14.90 -3.07 -8.99
N PHE A 101 15.22 -2.84 -7.72
CA PHE A 101 14.79 -1.61 -7.04
C PHE A 101 15.58 -0.39 -7.49
N VAL A 102 16.90 -0.54 -7.57
CA VAL A 102 17.83 0.53 -7.93
C VAL A 102 18.71 0.07 -9.09
N GLN A 103 19.04 0.99 -9.98
CA GLN A 103 19.94 0.73 -11.12
C GLN A 103 21.40 1.06 -10.77
N LYS A 104 21.62 1.88 -9.74
CA LYS A 104 22.94 2.33 -9.31
C LYS A 104 22.92 2.65 -7.83
N ILE A 105 24.01 2.30 -7.16
CA ILE A 105 24.38 2.79 -5.82
C ILE A 105 25.81 3.36 -5.87
N ALA A 106 26.13 4.29 -4.99
CA ALA A 106 27.48 4.78 -4.76
C ALA A 106 27.67 5.19 -3.29
N TYR A 107 28.93 5.18 -2.84
CA TYR A 107 29.31 5.46 -1.46
C TYR A 107 30.31 6.60 -1.43
N ALA A 108 30.14 7.51 -0.47
CA ALA A 108 31.11 8.54 -0.18
C ALA A 108 31.49 8.45 1.31
N ASP A 109 32.54 7.69 1.61
CA ASP A 109 33.01 7.45 2.98
C ASP A 109 33.35 8.76 3.69
N GLU A 110 34.05 9.67 3.02
CA GLU A 110 34.43 10.99 3.57
C GLU A 110 33.23 11.91 3.85
N LEU A 111 32.12 11.72 3.12
CA LEU A 111 30.89 12.49 3.28
C LEU A 111 29.86 11.79 4.17
N GLY A 112 30.07 10.52 4.51
CA GLY A 112 29.15 9.71 5.30
C GLY A 112 27.77 9.57 4.64
N CYS A 113 27.71 9.44 3.32
CA CYS A 113 26.46 9.32 2.57
C CYS A 113 26.52 8.24 1.49
N ILE A 114 25.33 7.79 1.10
CA ILE A 114 25.12 6.97 -0.09
C ILE A 114 24.42 7.80 -1.16
N GLU A 115 24.59 7.38 -2.40
CA GLU A 115 23.82 7.86 -3.53
C GLU A 115 23.15 6.68 -4.22
N LEU A 116 21.94 6.86 -4.72
CA LEU A 116 21.25 5.83 -5.48
C LEU A 116 20.46 6.43 -6.64
N VAL A 117 20.18 5.59 -7.63
CA VAL A 117 19.23 5.89 -8.70
C VAL A 117 18.22 4.75 -8.74
N PHE A 118 16.93 5.08 -8.66
CA PHE A 118 15.87 4.09 -8.81
C PHE A 118 15.87 3.48 -10.22
N ALA A 119 15.51 2.21 -10.33
CA ALA A 119 15.26 1.61 -11.63
C ALA A 119 14.03 2.25 -12.30
N ALA A 120 14.01 2.25 -13.64
CA ALA A 120 12.93 2.87 -14.42
C ALA A 120 11.53 2.36 -14.03
N ASP A 121 11.40 1.07 -13.69
CA ASP A 121 10.13 0.46 -13.28
C ASP A 121 9.64 0.93 -11.90
N VAL A 122 10.55 1.37 -11.02
CA VAL A 122 10.19 1.85 -9.68
C VAL A 122 9.75 3.31 -9.71
N VAL A 123 10.33 4.13 -10.59
CA VAL A 123 10.06 5.57 -10.66
C VAL A 123 8.55 5.90 -10.73
N PRO A 124 7.74 5.29 -11.61
CA PRO A 124 6.29 5.54 -11.65
C PRO A 124 5.60 5.22 -10.32
N LEU A 125 6.04 4.14 -9.64
CA LEU A 125 5.44 3.63 -8.41
C LEU A 125 5.65 4.53 -7.19
N ILE A 126 6.50 5.55 -7.29
CA ILE A 126 6.82 6.46 -6.19
C ILE A 126 6.71 7.95 -6.57
N THR A 127 6.63 8.31 -7.86
CA THR A 127 6.56 9.70 -8.33
C THR A 127 5.26 10.08 -9.04
N ARG A 128 4.62 9.17 -9.78
CA ARG A 128 3.45 9.46 -10.63
C ARG A 128 2.21 8.79 -10.09
N LEU A 129 1.75 9.28 -8.95
CA LEU A 129 0.64 8.70 -8.22
C LEU A 129 -0.64 9.49 -8.54
N GLU A 130 -1.23 9.20 -9.70
CA GLU A 130 -2.45 9.86 -10.17
C GLU A 130 -3.69 9.29 -9.45
N GLU A 131 -3.77 7.96 -9.30
CA GLU A 131 -4.86 7.27 -8.62
C GLU A 131 -4.34 5.95 -8.00
N ARG A 132 -4.77 5.59 -6.78
CA ARG A 132 -4.44 4.32 -6.07
C ARG A 132 -3.05 4.23 -5.44
N TYR A 133 -2.71 5.23 -4.64
CA TYR A 133 -1.54 5.19 -3.76
C TYR A 133 -1.93 5.03 -2.29
N THR A 134 -0.94 4.66 -1.49
CA THR A 134 -0.99 4.67 -0.05
C THR A 134 0.04 5.67 0.48
N GLU A 135 -0.40 6.50 1.42
CA GLU A 135 0.44 7.48 2.09
C GLU A 135 0.40 7.30 3.61
N TYR A 136 1.54 7.52 4.26
CA TYR A 136 1.64 7.55 5.71
C TYR A 136 2.86 8.38 6.14
N GLU A 137 2.81 8.90 7.36
CA GLU A 137 3.96 9.60 7.94
C GLU A 137 5.09 8.61 8.21
N LEU A 138 6.33 8.98 7.92
CA LEU A 138 7.51 8.13 8.16
C LEU A 138 7.60 7.64 9.61
N LYS A 139 7.11 8.45 10.56
CA LYS A 139 7.10 8.13 11.99
C LYS A 139 6.32 6.84 12.31
N GLN A 140 5.36 6.44 11.47
CA GLN A 140 4.55 5.23 11.69
C GLN A 140 5.39 3.97 11.50
N VAL A 141 6.39 4.01 10.61
CA VAL A 141 7.25 2.86 10.32
C VAL A 141 8.65 2.99 10.89
N SER A 142 9.06 4.19 11.33
CA SER A 142 10.43 4.43 11.81
C SER A 142 10.78 3.65 13.07
N GLY A 143 9.80 3.38 13.93
CA GLY A 143 9.96 2.58 15.15
C GLY A 143 9.93 1.07 14.93
N LEU A 144 9.47 0.60 13.77
CA LEU A 144 9.35 -0.83 13.48
C LEU A 144 10.75 -1.42 13.21
N GLN A 145 11.05 -2.53 13.88
CA GLN A 145 12.35 -3.22 13.83
C GLN A 145 12.28 -4.58 13.14
N SER A 146 11.08 -5.03 12.73
CA SER A 146 10.92 -6.21 11.89
C SER A 146 10.54 -5.80 10.48
N GLU A 147 11.21 -6.38 9.49
CA GLU A 147 10.89 -6.24 8.07
C GLU A 147 9.43 -6.63 7.79
N TYR A 148 8.93 -7.65 8.50
CA TYR A 148 7.54 -8.11 8.40
C TYR A 148 6.55 -7.13 9.04
N ALA A 149 6.94 -6.44 10.11
CA ALA A 149 6.10 -5.41 10.72
C ALA A 149 5.89 -4.24 9.77
N ILE A 150 6.96 -3.79 9.11
CA ILE A 150 6.90 -2.71 8.12
C ILE A 150 5.99 -3.12 6.95
N ARG A 151 6.23 -4.30 6.37
CA ARG A 151 5.40 -4.81 5.25
C ARG A 151 3.95 -5.01 5.64
N LEU A 152 3.67 -5.60 6.80
CA LEU A 152 2.31 -5.80 7.26
C LEU A 152 1.61 -4.45 7.47
N TYR A 153 2.27 -3.46 8.07
CA TYR A 153 1.70 -2.12 8.22
C TYR A 153 1.29 -1.52 6.87
N GLU A 154 2.18 -1.53 5.87
CA GLU A 154 1.88 -1.04 4.51
C GLU A 154 0.69 -1.78 3.87
N LEU A 155 0.68 -3.11 3.99
CA LEU A 155 -0.40 -3.96 3.47
C LEU A 155 -1.75 -3.68 4.12
N LEU A 156 -1.78 -3.26 5.39
CA LEU A 156 -3.01 -2.93 6.10
C LEU A 156 -3.46 -1.50 5.80
N ILE A 157 -2.53 -0.54 5.84
CA ILE A 157 -2.87 0.89 5.76
C ILE A 157 -3.39 1.30 4.38
N GLN A 158 -3.09 0.54 3.32
CA GLN A 158 -3.73 0.72 2.00
C GLN A 158 -5.27 0.56 2.05
N TRP A 159 -5.78 -0.18 3.04
CA TRP A 159 -7.22 -0.42 3.24
C TRP A 159 -7.83 0.50 4.31
N ARG A 160 -7.10 1.51 4.81
CA ARG A 160 -7.55 2.37 5.92
C ARG A 160 -8.92 3.02 5.67
N SER A 161 -9.19 3.43 4.43
CA SER A 161 -10.44 4.10 4.04
C SER A 161 -11.60 3.12 3.87
N VAL A 162 -11.30 1.87 3.50
CA VAL A 162 -12.30 0.80 3.31
C VAL A 162 -12.63 0.15 4.65
N GLY A 163 -11.69 0.12 5.59
CA GLY A 163 -11.82 -0.51 6.91
C GLY A 163 -11.83 -2.04 6.87
N LYS A 164 -11.80 -2.65 5.68
CA LYS A 164 -11.83 -4.10 5.47
C LYS A 164 -10.67 -4.54 4.59
N VAL A 165 -9.82 -5.41 5.14
CA VAL A 165 -8.71 -6.04 4.42
C VAL A 165 -9.24 -7.32 3.76
N PRO A 166 -8.99 -7.55 2.46
CA PRO A 166 -9.33 -8.81 1.80
C PRO A 166 -8.68 -10.01 2.49
N THR A 167 -9.38 -11.14 2.51
CA THR A 167 -8.78 -12.41 2.94
C THR A 167 -7.65 -12.78 1.99
N MET A 168 -6.47 -13.04 2.54
CA MET A 168 -5.32 -13.51 1.78
C MET A 168 -5.10 -15.00 2.05
N SER A 169 -4.69 -15.74 1.01
CA SER A 169 -4.22 -17.11 1.22
C SER A 169 -2.92 -17.11 2.05
N LEU A 170 -2.59 -18.24 2.69
CA LEU A 170 -1.33 -18.38 3.42
C LEU A 170 -0.12 -18.07 2.53
N GLN A 171 -0.13 -18.58 1.29
CA GLN A 171 0.98 -18.38 0.36
C GLN A 171 1.10 -16.91 -0.05
N GLU A 172 -0.01 -16.30 -0.48
CA GLU A 172 -0.07 -14.89 -0.85
C GLU A 172 0.43 -13.98 0.28
N LEU A 173 0.01 -14.23 1.53
CA LEU A 173 0.46 -13.44 2.67
C LEU A 173 1.98 -13.57 2.88
N ARG A 174 2.53 -14.80 2.76
CA ARG A 174 3.97 -15.03 2.90
C ARG A 174 4.76 -14.31 1.82
N ASP A 175 4.29 -14.36 0.58
CA ASP A 175 4.93 -13.72 -0.57
C ASP A 175 4.91 -12.18 -0.43
N LYS A 176 3.76 -11.61 -0.04
CA LYS A 176 3.61 -10.15 0.17
C LYS A 176 4.44 -9.63 1.36
N LEU A 177 4.58 -10.44 2.42
CA LEU A 177 5.44 -10.13 3.56
C LEU A 177 6.93 -10.34 3.26
N GLY A 178 7.30 -10.92 2.12
CA GLY A 178 8.69 -11.16 1.76
C GLY A 178 9.34 -12.31 2.52
N VAL A 179 8.54 -13.28 3.00
CA VAL A 179 9.06 -14.47 3.67
C VAL A 179 9.71 -15.38 2.63
N VAL A 180 11.03 -15.50 2.70
CA VAL A 180 11.83 -16.36 1.80
C VAL A 180 11.33 -17.80 1.85
N GLU A 181 11.30 -18.44 0.68
CA GLU A 181 10.90 -19.83 0.55
C GLU A 181 11.71 -20.73 1.49
N GLY A 182 11.00 -21.62 2.20
CA GLY A 182 11.62 -22.51 3.17
C GLY A 182 11.83 -21.93 4.58
N ASN A 183 11.68 -20.62 4.80
CA ASN A 183 11.71 -20.05 6.16
C ASN A 183 10.37 -20.26 6.88
N TYR A 184 10.38 -20.46 8.21
CA TYR A 184 9.17 -20.61 9.02
C TYR A 184 8.15 -21.60 8.42
N LYS A 185 8.60 -22.81 8.04
CA LYS A 185 7.74 -23.86 7.47
C LYS A 185 6.62 -24.26 8.42
N GLU A 186 6.95 -24.33 9.71
CA GLU A 186 5.97 -24.61 10.76
C GLU A 186 5.05 -23.43 10.99
N MET A 187 3.75 -23.69 11.01
CA MET A 187 2.72 -22.66 11.19
C MET A 187 2.86 -21.93 12.54
N SER A 188 3.34 -22.63 13.58
CA SER A 188 3.65 -22.03 14.88
C SER A 188 4.76 -20.99 14.79
N ASP A 189 5.84 -21.29 14.05
CA ASP A 189 6.95 -20.37 13.83
C ASP A 189 6.53 -19.18 12.98
N PHE A 190 5.78 -19.41 11.90
CA PHE A 190 5.26 -18.32 11.07
C PHE A 190 4.41 -17.36 11.90
N LYS A 191 3.47 -17.88 12.71
CA LYS A 191 2.67 -17.04 13.59
C LYS A 191 3.52 -16.29 14.59
N LYS A 192 4.38 -16.98 15.34
CA LYS A 192 5.14 -16.37 16.44
C LYS A 192 6.16 -15.34 15.94
N ARG A 193 6.94 -15.69 14.92
CA ARG A 193 8.09 -14.90 14.45
C ARG A 193 7.74 -13.87 13.39
N VAL A 194 6.63 -14.05 12.67
CA VAL A 194 6.18 -13.13 11.62
C VAL A 194 4.95 -12.36 12.10
N LEU A 195 3.81 -13.01 12.28
CA LEU A 195 2.53 -12.31 12.50
C LEU A 195 2.42 -11.66 13.88
N THR A 196 2.68 -12.42 14.95
CA THR A 196 2.59 -11.91 16.33
C THR A 196 3.61 -10.81 16.56
N LEU A 197 4.86 -11.02 16.12
CA LEU A 197 5.90 -9.99 16.22
C LEU A 197 5.50 -8.71 15.45
N ALA A 198 5.02 -8.85 14.22
CA ALA A 198 4.58 -7.72 13.40
C ALA A 198 3.41 -6.97 14.04
N LEU A 199 2.36 -7.67 14.47
CA LEU A 199 1.20 -7.07 15.09
C LEU A 199 1.52 -6.39 16.43
N THR A 200 2.38 -6.98 17.26
CA THR A 200 2.84 -6.34 18.50
C THR A 200 3.49 -4.99 18.19
N GLN A 201 4.46 -4.95 17.27
CA GLN A 201 5.12 -3.68 16.92
C GLN A 201 4.16 -2.67 16.29
N ILE A 202 3.25 -3.10 15.41
CA ILE A 202 2.24 -2.23 14.81
C ILE A 202 1.36 -1.62 15.91
N ASN A 203 0.84 -2.45 16.80
CA ASN A 203 -0.07 -2.02 17.87
C ASN A 203 0.62 -1.13 18.91
N GLU A 204 1.94 -1.24 19.09
CA GLU A 204 2.71 -0.41 20.01
C GLU A 204 3.16 0.92 19.37
N HIS A 205 3.61 0.89 18.12
CA HIS A 205 4.39 2.00 17.54
C HIS A 205 3.69 2.78 16.42
N THR A 206 2.54 2.31 15.91
CA THR A 206 1.85 2.96 14.77
C THR A 206 0.55 3.67 15.19
N ASP A 207 -0.10 4.31 14.24
CA ASP A 207 -1.40 4.96 14.35
C ASP A 207 -2.59 3.99 14.38
N ILE A 208 -2.37 2.70 14.09
CA ILE A 208 -3.44 1.71 14.00
C ILE A 208 -3.35 0.64 15.09
N ILE A 209 -4.48 0.00 15.35
CA ILE A 209 -4.59 -1.28 16.06
C ILE A 209 -5.04 -2.30 15.03
N ALA A 210 -4.30 -3.40 14.91
CA ALA A 210 -4.57 -4.48 13.99
C ALA A 210 -4.63 -5.84 14.71
N ASP A 211 -5.44 -6.74 14.15
CA ASP A 211 -5.57 -8.13 14.58
C ASP A 211 -5.91 -9.00 13.36
N TYR A 212 -5.84 -10.33 13.48
CA TYR A 212 -6.21 -11.26 12.42
C TYR A 212 -7.09 -12.42 12.92
N GLN A 213 -7.91 -12.92 12.01
CA GLN A 213 -8.54 -14.23 12.10
C GLN A 213 -7.93 -15.17 11.06
N GLN A 214 -7.82 -16.45 11.41
CA GLN A 214 -7.32 -17.47 10.50
C GLN A 214 -8.48 -18.28 9.92
N THR A 215 -8.40 -18.59 8.64
CA THR A 215 -9.29 -19.54 7.97
C THR A 215 -8.62 -20.89 7.88
N LYS A 216 -9.39 -21.97 8.13
CA LYS A 216 -8.91 -23.34 8.05
C LYS A 216 -9.74 -24.16 7.08
N THR A 217 -9.06 -25.07 6.38
CA THR A 217 -9.69 -26.15 5.62
C THR A 217 -9.30 -27.46 6.30
N GLY A 218 -10.26 -28.04 7.04
CA GLY A 218 -9.98 -29.13 7.98
C GLY A 218 -9.04 -28.66 9.09
N ARG A 219 -7.89 -29.36 9.25
CA ARG A 219 -6.87 -29.00 10.26
C ARG A 219 -5.85 -27.96 9.76
N LYS A 220 -5.75 -27.75 8.45
CA LYS A 220 -4.74 -26.88 7.84
C LYS A 220 -5.23 -25.43 7.81
N VAL A 221 -4.36 -24.48 8.19
CA VAL A 221 -4.61 -23.05 8.01
C VAL A 221 -4.38 -22.70 6.54
N THR A 222 -5.38 -22.09 5.91
CA THR A 222 -5.38 -21.80 4.47
C THR A 222 -5.37 -20.31 4.15
N GLY A 223 -5.79 -19.45 5.08
CA GLY A 223 -5.78 -18.01 4.86
C GLY A 223 -5.93 -17.19 6.14
N PHE A 224 -5.81 -15.88 5.97
CA PHE A 224 -5.87 -14.88 7.04
C PHE A 224 -6.74 -13.69 6.62
N THR A 225 -7.55 -13.22 7.54
CA THR A 225 -8.36 -12.00 7.40
C THR A 225 -7.93 -11.03 8.48
N PHE A 226 -7.42 -9.87 8.08
CA PHE A 226 -6.97 -8.84 9.01
C PHE A 226 -8.08 -7.83 9.30
N THR A 227 -8.04 -7.28 10.50
CA THR A 227 -8.86 -6.15 10.93
C THR A 227 -7.94 -5.00 11.32
N LEU A 228 -8.36 -3.77 11.04
CA LEU A 228 -7.62 -2.58 11.42
C LEU A 228 -8.58 -1.52 11.98
N LYS A 229 -8.11 -0.77 12.98
CA LYS A 229 -8.81 0.37 13.58
C LYS A 229 -7.83 1.51 13.82
N GLN A 230 -8.23 2.74 13.51
CA GLN A 230 -7.43 3.93 13.82
C GLN A 230 -7.41 4.20 15.33
N LYS A 231 -6.26 4.59 15.88
CA LYS A 231 -6.14 4.94 17.30
C LYS A 231 -6.77 6.31 17.56
N PRO A 232 -7.47 6.51 18.71
CA PRO A 232 -8.17 7.78 19.01
C PRO A 232 -7.29 9.03 19.01
N ASN A 233 -5.99 8.89 19.29
CA ASN A 233 -5.02 10.00 19.36
C ASN A 233 -4.17 10.15 18.09
N ALA A 234 -4.43 9.37 17.05
CA ALA A 234 -3.82 9.61 15.75
C ALA A 234 -4.41 10.91 15.20
N LYS A 235 -3.61 11.97 15.10
CA LYS A 235 -4.01 13.12 14.27
C LYS A 235 -4.36 12.55 12.90
N PRO A 236 -5.57 12.78 12.37
CA PRO A 236 -5.91 12.36 11.03
C PRO A 236 -4.84 12.93 10.11
N ILE A 237 -4.05 12.06 9.48
CA ILE A 237 -3.39 12.46 8.24
C ILE A 237 -4.57 12.77 7.34
N ALA A 238 -4.72 14.05 7.00
CA ALA A 238 -5.68 14.46 6.00
C ALA A 238 -5.31 13.69 4.73
N ALA A 239 -5.96 12.54 4.52
CA ALA A 239 -6.49 12.27 3.21
C ALA A 239 -7.20 13.56 2.85
N GLU A 240 -6.83 14.18 1.74
CA GLU A 240 -7.78 15.10 1.13
C GLU A 240 -9.10 14.33 1.11
N PRO A 241 -10.13 14.80 1.83
CA PRO A 241 -11.46 14.39 1.46
C PRO A 241 -11.51 14.78 -0.02
N VAL A 242 -11.76 13.83 -0.92
CA VAL A 242 -12.42 14.22 -2.16
C VAL A 242 -13.60 15.02 -1.66
N ALA A 243 -13.54 16.34 -1.80
CA ALA A 243 -14.35 17.24 -1.00
C ALA A 243 -15.76 16.69 -1.05
N ALA A 244 -16.28 16.26 0.10
CA ALA A 244 -17.69 16.05 0.27
C ALA A 244 -18.27 17.47 0.21
N ASP A 245 -18.33 18.01 -1.00
CA ASP A 245 -19.25 19.06 -1.31
C ASP A 245 -20.59 18.43 -0.95
N ASP A 246 -21.24 19.01 0.06
CA ASP A 246 -22.45 18.48 0.71
C ASP A 246 -23.64 18.37 -0.27
N ASN A 247 -23.37 18.67 -1.54
CA ASN A 247 -24.23 18.64 -2.72
C ASN A 247 -24.02 17.40 -3.64
N THR A 248 -23.18 16.43 -3.28
CA THR A 248 -22.84 15.28 -4.15
C THR A 248 -23.53 13.96 -3.81
N PHE A 249 -24.15 13.84 -2.62
CA PHE A 249 -24.93 12.64 -2.28
C PHE A 249 -26.27 12.64 -3.02
N ILE A 250 -26.52 11.58 -3.76
CA ILE A 250 -27.71 11.39 -4.57
C ILE A 250 -28.58 10.34 -3.89
N LYS A 251 -29.74 10.75 -3.40
CA LYS A 251 -30.70 9.81 -2.82
C LYS A 251 -31.36 9.00 -3.93
N LEU A 252 -30.89 7.77 -4.15
CA LEU A 252 -31.43 6.81 -5.11
C LEU A 252 -32.62 6.05 -4.49
N THR A 253 -33.62 5.71 -5.32
CA THR A 253 -34.69 4.79 -4.89
C THR A 253 -34.16 3.35 -4.80
N PRO A 254 -34.80 2.45 -4.04
CA PRO A 254 -34.40 1.04 -3.98
C PRO A 254 -34.29 0.39 -5.37
N GLU A 255 -35.23 0.70 -6.27
CA GLU A 255 -35.21 0.22 -7.66
C GLU A 255 -34.01 0.74 -8.46
N GLN A 256 -33.65 2.02 -8.27
CA GLN A 256 -32.46 2.61 -8.89
C GLN A 256 -31.18 1.98 -8.33
N ILE A 257 -31.10 1.76 -7.01
CA ILE A 257 -29.95 1.12 -6.37
C ILE A 257 -29.72 -0.26 -6.98
N THR A 258 -30.75 -1.10 -7.06
CA THR A 258 -30.66 -2.43 -7.68
C THR A 258 -30.26 -2.35 -9.15
N MET A 259 -30.90 -1.47 -9.93
CA MET A 259 -30.63 -1.35 -11.37
C MET A 259 -29.19 -0.88 -11.64
N PHE A 260 -28.71 0.13 -10.92
CA PHE A 260 -27.37 0.68 -11.13
C PHE A 260 -26.29 -0.21 -10.52
N SER A 261 -26.54 -0.86 -9.39
CA SER A 261 -25.57 -1.79 -8.82
C SER A 261 -25.30 -2.98 -9.73
N SER A 262 -26.35 -3.55 -10.36
CA SER A 262 -26.19 -4.62 -11.36
C SER A 262 -25.45 -4.17 -12.62
N LYS A 263 -25.65 -2.94 -13.07
CA LYS A 263 -24.93 -2.38 -14.22
C LYS A 263 -23.47 -2.09 -13.90
N LEU A 264 -23.21 -1.48 -12.74
CA LEU A 264 -21.87 -1.14 -12.25
C LEU A 264 -21.04 -2.40 -11.98
N ALA A 265 -21.64 -3.47 -11.46
CA ALA A 265 -20.96 -4.74 -11.23
C ALA A 265 -20.41 -5.37 -12.53
N ARG A 266 -20.99 -5.02 -13.68
CA ARG A 266 -20.61 -5.52 -15.01
C ARG A 266 -19.73 -4.55 -15.79
N LEU A 267 -19.37 -3.40 -15.21
CA LEU A 267 -18.42 -2.48 -15.84
C LEU A 267 -17.01 -3.06 -15.73
N PRO A 268 -16.27 -3.20 -16.85
CA PRO A 268 -14.88 -3.64 -16.83
C PRO A 268 -14.01 -2.79 -15.90
N GLU A 269 -14.26 -1.48 -15.82
CA GLU A 269 -13.49 -0.56 -14.97
C GLU A 269 -13.67 -0.80 -13.46
N LEU A 270 -14.74 -1.50 -13.08
CA LEU A 270 -15.04 -1.90 -11.71
C LEU A 270 -14.76 -3.38 -11.46
N GLY A 271 -14.34 -4.15 -12.47
CA GLY A 271 -14.05 -5.58 -12.38
C GLY A 271 -12.93 -5.91 -11.39
N ASP A 272 -11.87 -5.10 -11.33
CA ASP A 272 -10.76 -5.30 -10.39
C ASP A 272 -11.13 -5.02 -8.92
N SER A 273 -12.27 -4.34 -8.69
CA SER A 273 -12.84 -4.12 -7.36
C SER A 273 -13.81 -5.23 -6.94
N ALA A 274 -14.07 -6.21 -7.81
CA ALA A 274 -14.90 -7.37 -7.48
C ALA A 274 -14.11 -8.33 -6.57
N PRO A 275 -14.74 -8.89 -5.52
CA PRO A 275 -14.12 -9.96 -4.77
C PRO A 275 -13.72 -11.12 -5.70
N PRO A 276 -12.54 -11.74 -5.53
CA PRO A 276 -12.03 -12.76 -6.46
C PRO A 276 -12.93 -13.99 -6.66
N THR A 277 -13.88 -14.21 -5.73
CA THR A 277 -14.84 -15.32 -5.75
C THR A 277 -16.28 -14.89 -6.04
N ALA A 278 -16.55 -13.59 -6.19
CA ALA A 278 -17.90 -13.09 -6.35
C ALA A 278 -18.37 -13.19 -7.81
N GLY A 279 -19.51 -13.84 -8.01
CA GLY A 279 -20.26 -13.70 -9.26
C GLY A 279 -20.80 -12.26 -9.41
N TYR A 280 -21.22 -11.90 -10.62
CA TYR A 280 -21.75 -10.55 -10.91
C TYR A 280 -22.89 -10.13 -9.96
N ASP A 281 -23.72 -11.08 -9.52
CA ASP A 281 -24.85 -10.79 -8.64
C ASP A 281 -24.42 -10.51 -7.20
N GLU A 282 -23.38 -11.18 -6.70
CA GLU A 282 -22.79 -10.91 -5.38
C GLU A 282 -22.07 -9.57 -5.37
N TYR A 283 -21.35 -9.25 -6.46
CA TYR A 283 -20.71 -7.95 -6.58
C TYR A 283 -21.73 -6.80 -6.70
N ALA A 284 -22.86 -7.04 -7.39
CA ALA A 284 -23.98 -6.10 -7.46
C ALA A 284 -24.62 -5.85 -6.09
N ALA A 285 -24.69 -6.86 -5.20
CA ALA A 285 -25.19 -6.67 -3.84
C ALA A 285 -24.26 -5.75 -3.03
N ILE A 286 -22.94 -5.93 -3.14
CA ILE A 286 -21.96 -5.07 -2.47
C ILE A 286 -22.06 -3.62 -2.96
N ILE A 287 -22.17 -3.43 -4.28
CA ILE A 287 -22.33 -2.08 -4.85
C ILE A 287 -23.67 -1.47 -4.41
N ALA A 288 -24.73 -2.25 -4.24
CA ALA A 288 -26.02 -1.75 -3.76
C ALA A 288 -25.90 -1.13 -2.36
N ASP A 289 -25.21 -1.82 -1.43
CA ASP A 289 -24.95 -1.30 -0.09
C ASP A 289 -24.12 -0.01 -0.13
N HIS A 290 -23.12 0.05 -1.02
CA HIS A 290 -22.30 1.24 -1.19
C HIS A 290 -23.05 2.43 -1.80
N LEU A 291 -23.98 2.18 -2.74
CA LEU A 291 -24.81 3.23 -3.32
C LEU A 291 -25.82 3.81 -2.32
N ALA A 292 -26.18 3.05 -1.27
CA ALA A 292 -27.05 3.50 -0.20
C ALA A 292 -26.32 4.33 0.88
N ASP A 293 -25.00 4.17 1.00
CA ASP A 293 -24.19 4.83 2.02
C ASP A 293 -23.58 6.15 1.51
N LYS A 294 -23.75 7.23 2.29
CA LYS A 294 -23.28 8.58 1.91
C LYS A 294 -21.77 8.65 1.68
N THR A 295 -21.01 7.86 2.43
CA THR A 295 -19.53 7.88 2.38
C THR A 295 -19.02 7.10 1.17
N ASN A 296 -19.64 5.97 0.86
CA ASN A 296 -19.19 5.05 -0.18
C ASN A 296 -19.76 5.38 -1.57
N GLN A 297 -20.92 6.05 -1.67
CA GLN A 297 -21.55 6.38 -2.95
C GLN A 297 -20.62 7.25 -3.83
N ALA A 298 -19.78 8.09 -3.23
CA ALA A 298 -18.84 8.95 -3.93
C ALA A 298 -17.92 8.18 -4.90
N LYS A 299 -17.53 6.95 -4.56
CA LYS A 299 -16.69 6.07 -5.40
C LYS A 299 -17.38 5.69 -6.73
N TYR A 300 -18.71 5.64 -6.73
CA TYR A 300 -19.51 5.18 -7.87
C TYR A 300 -20.07 6.33 -8.70
N LEU A 301 -20.05 7.58 -8.19
CA LEU A 301 -20.56 8.76 -8.89
C LEU A 301 -19.98 8.94 -10.31
N PRO A 302 -18.66 8.80 -10.56
CA PRO A 302 -18.09 8.95 -11.92
C PRO A 302 -18.58 7.89 -12.91
N TYR A 303 -19.03 6.74 -12.40
CA TYR A 303 -19.47 5.60 -13.20
C TYR A 303 -20.99 5.57 -13.37
N LEU A 304 -21.75 6.21 -12.49
CA LEU A 304 -23.21 6.30 -12.58
C LEU A 304 -23.66 6.98 -13.88
N ASP A 305 -22.98 8.06 -14.30
CA ASP A 305 -23.26 8.73 -15.57
C ASP A 305 -23.02 7.80 -16.78
N LYS A 306 -21.97 6.96 -16.72
CA LYS A 306 -21.66 5.96 -17.77
C LYS A 306 -22.72 4.86 -17.89
N VAL A 307 -23.36 4.48 -16.78
CA VAL A 307 -24.45 3.47 -16.78
C VAL A 307 -25.84 4.07 -17.01
N GLY A 308 -25.89 5.36 -17.37
CA GLY A 308 -27.09 6.07 -17.81
C GLY A 308 -27.90 6.71 -16.68
N PHE A 309 -27.30 6.88 -15.49
CA PHE A 309 -27.91 7.72 -14.45
C PHE A 309 -27.90 9.18 -14.91
N LYS A 310 -29.02 9.88 -14.74
CA LYS A 310 -29.12 11.33 -15.00
C LYS A 310 -29.51 12.01 -13.71
N LYS A 311 -28.64 12.90 -13.22
CA LYS A 311 -28.93 13.69 -12.01
C LYS A 311 -30.26 14.43 -12.19
N PRO A 312 -31.16 14.41 -11.20
CA PRO A 312 -32.37 15.21 -11.25
C PRO A 312 -31.97 16.69 -11.34
N LYS A 313 -32.52 17.42 -12.32
CA LYS A 313 -32.31 18.87 -12.41
C LYS A 313 -32.79 19.51 -11.11
N PRO A 314 -32.04 20.47 -10.53
CA PRO A 314 -32.51 21.21 -9.37
C PRO A 314 -33.86 21.85 -9.74
N LYS A 315 -34.88 21.64 -8.90
CA LYS A 315 -36.14 22.37 -9.03
C LYS A 315 -35.79 23.86 -8.92
N ALA A 316 -36.05 24.62 -9.99
CA ALA A 316 -35.98 26.07 -9.95
C ALA A 316 -36.89 26.54 -8.80
N ALA A 317 -36.29 27.26 -7.85
CA ALA A 317 -37.01 27.97 -6.81
C ALA A 317 -37.75 29.18 -7.41
#